data_AF-A0A7C5D1V1-F1
#
_entry.id   AF-A0A7C5D1V1-F1
#
_cell.length_a   1.000
_cell.length_b   1.000
_cell.length_c   1.000
_cell.angle_alpha   90.00
_cell.angle_beta   90.00
_cell.angle_gamma   90.00
#
_symmetry.space_group_name_H-M   'P 1'
#
loop_
_entity.id
_entity.type
_entity.pdbx_description
1 polymer ?
#
loop_
_entity_poly.entity_id
_entity_poly.type
_entity_poly.pdbx_seq_one_letter_code
_entity_poly.pdbx_strand_id
1 'polypeptide(L)'
;MRRLLRIFKYGEPGFTLIELLVVISILAALAGVVTIAVTRFIGRGEEQACATDLHNVTTVTSAYRWEEGSCPTSVDDLINAGYLTEEPLGAYTFSENAAGECVVTQTSCPAH
;
A
#
# COMPACT_ATOMS: atom_id res chain seq x y z
N MET A 1 72.57 12.18 -19.04
CA MET A 1 71.59 13.27 -18.80
C MET A 1 70.29 12.67 -18.33
N ARG A 2 69.79 13.15 -17.19
CA ARG A 2 68.39 13.16 -16.70
C ARG A 2 67.70 11.79 -16.51
N ARG A 3 67.40 11.37 -15.27
CA ARG A 3 66.21 11.78 -14.46
C ARG A 3 64.93 11.63 -15.32
N LEU A 4 63.94 10.79 -14.99
CA LEU A 4 63.29 10.66 -13.69
C LEU A 4 62.63 9.29 -13.47
N LEU A 5 62.48 9.04 -12.17
CA LEU A 5 62.08 7.83 -11.48
C LEU A 5 60.64 7.39 -11.76
N ARG A 6 60.52 6.06 -11.88
CA ARG A 6 59.41 5.19 -11.47
C ARG A 6 58.30 5.89 -10.68
N ILE A 7 57.14 6.01 -11.32
CA ILE A 7 55.86 6.24 -10.65
C ILE A 7 55.48 4.92 -9.97
N PHE A 8 55.92 4.71 -8.73
CA PHE A 8 55.19 3.82 -7.83
C PHE A 8 53.85 4.51 -7.58
N LYS A 9 52.81 4.08 -8.31
CA LYS A 9 51.43 4.30 -7.86
C LYS A 9 51.35 3.68 -6.47
N TYR A 10 51.30 4.53 -5.46
CA TYR A 10 50.94 4.15 -4.11
C TYR A 10 49.66 3.33 -4.21
N GLY A 11 49.71 2.07 -3.80
CA GLY A 11 48.50 1.25 -3.66
C GLY A 11 47.50 2.03 -2.82
N GLU A 12 46.27 2.10 -3.29
CA GLU A 12 45.18 2.75 -2.57
C GLU A 12 45.17 2.26 -1.12
N PRO A 13 45.11 3.16 -0.13
CA PRO A 13 45.07 2.75 1.27
C PRO A 13 43.85 1.85 1.48
N GLY A 14 44.10 0.58 1.77
CA GLY A 14 43.06 -0.40 2.08
C GLY A 14 42.37 -0.08 3.39
N PHE A 15 41.05 -0.34 3.44
CA PHE A 15 40.22 -0.25 4.64
C PHE A 15 40.88 -0.98 5.82
N THR A 16 40.95 -0.32 6.97
CA THR A 16 41.43 -0.90 8.21
C THR A 16 40.40 -1.89 8.77
N LEU A 17 40.85 -2.91 9.51
CA LEU A 17 39.95 -3.87 10.17
C LEU A 17 39.00 -3.18 11.16
N ILE A 18 39.47 -2.12 11.82
CA ILE A 18 38.66 -1.36 12.77
C ILE A 18 37.56 -0.55 12.07
N GLU A 19 37.83 -0.02 10.86
CA GLU A 19 36.79 0.65 10.05
C GLU A 19 35.67 -0.31 9.69
N LEU A 20 35.99 -1.53 9.25
CA LEU A 20 34.95 -2.51 8.96
C LEU A 20 34.20 -2.96 10.22
N LEU A 21 34.89 -3.08 11.37
CA LEU A 21 34.27 -3.46 12.64
C LEU A 21 33.23 -2.43 13.10
N VAL A 22 33.55 -1.14 13.03
CA VAL A 22 32.60 -0.07 13.40
C VAL A 22 31.41 -0.06 12.45
N VAL A 23 31.63 -0.23 11.14
CA VAL A 23 30.55 -0.24 10.14
C VAL A 23 29.56 -1.38 10.40
N ILE A 24 30.04 -2.63 10.58
CA ILE A 24 29.12 -3.75 10.85
C ILE A 24 28.39 -3.60 12.19
N SER A 25 29.02 -2.96 13.19
CA SER A 25 28.37 -2.70 14.47
C SER A 25 27.20 -1.72 14.33
N ILE A 26 27.35 -0.69 13.50
CA ILE A 26 26.27 0.27 13.19
C ILE A 26 25.19 -0.43 12.36
N LEU A 27 25.55 -1.23 11.36
CA LEU A 27 24.59 -1.98 10.54
C LEU A 27 23.77 -2.97 11.39
N ALA A 28 24.40 -3.66 12.34
CA ALA A 28 23.70 -4.55 13.28
C ALA A 28 22.71 -3.79 14.17
N ALA A 29 23.09 -2.63 14.69
CA ALA A 29 22.19 -1.78 15.47
C ALA A 29 20.99 -1.27 14.65
N LEU A 30 21.25 -0.80 13.41
CA LEU A 30 20.19 -0.31 12.52
C LEU A 30 19.22 -1.42 12.09
N ALA A 31 19.72 -2.62 11.79
CA ALA A 31 18.89 -3.77 11.43
C ALA A 31 17.87 -4.10 12.53
N GLY A 32 18.25 -4.00 13.81
CA GLY A 32 17.35 -4.21 14.94
C GLY A 32 16.17 -3.23 14.98
N VAL A 33 16.41 -1.94 14.74
CA VAL A 33 15.34 -0.91 14.80
C VAL A 33 14.44 -0.97 13.55
N VAL A 34 15.02 -1.17 12.37
CA VAL A 34 14.29 -1.17 11.10
C VAL A 34 13.28 -2.31 10.99
N THR A 35 13.59 -3.49 11.53
CA THR A 35 12.69 -4.66 11.48
C THR A 35 11.36 -4.40 12.21
N ILE A 36 11.38 -3.79 13.40
CA ILE A 36 10.17 -3.44 14.16
C ILE A 36 9.37 -2.34 13.44
N ALA A 37 10.06 -1.41 12.76
CA ALA A 37 9.39 -0.37 12.00
C ALA A 37 8.62 -0.95 10.79
N VAL A 38 9.28 -1.77 9.96
CA VAL A 38 8.71 -2.31 8.72
C VAL A 38 7.55 -3.27 8.98
N THR A 39 7.65 -4.13 10.00
CA THR A 39 6.58 -5.09 10.35
C THR A 39 5.27 -4.42 10.74
N ARG A 40 5.28 -3.15 11.17
CA ARG A 40 4.06 -2.37 11.45
C ARG A 40 3.39 -1.78 10.21
N PHE A 41 4.11 -1.66 9.10
CA PHE A 41 3.58 -1.12 7.84
C PHE A 41 3.00 -2.21 6.93
N ILE A 42 3.52 -3.44 7.02
CA ILE A 42 3.02 -4.58 6.26
C ILE A 42 1.62 -4.96 6.81
N GLY A 43 0.59 -4.91 5.96
CA GLY A 43 -0.80 -5.29 6.28
C GLY A 43 -1.75 -4.12 6.59
N ARG A 44 -1.26 -2.97 7.06
CA ARG A 44 -2.14 -1.81 7.31
C ARG A 44 -2.65 -1.13 6.03
N GLY A 45 -1.87 -1.22 4.95
CA GLY A 45 -2.24 -0.61 3.67
C GLY A 45 -3.55 -1.17 3.11
N GLU A 46 -3.74 -2.48 3.19
CA GLU A 46 -4.90 -3.18 2.62
C GLU A 46 -6.17 -2.98 3.45
N GLU A 47 -6.06 -3.05 4.79
CA GLU A 47 -7.19 -2.76 5.67
C GLU A 47 -7.71 -1.33 5.47
N GLN A 48 -6.80 -0.36 5.35
CA GLN A 48 -7.16 1.02 5.06
C GLN A 48 -7.71 1.20 3.64
N ALA A 49 -7.19 0.46 2.65
CA ALA A 49 -7.72 0.46 1.30
C ALA A 49 -9.16 -0.07 1.25
N CYS A 50 -9.44 -1.22 1.89
CA CYS A 50 -10.79 -1.77 1.97
C CYS A 50 -11.78 -0.85 2.71
N ALA A 51 -11.33 -0.20 3.79
CA ALA A 51 -12.17 0.78 4.49
C ALA A 51 -12.49 1.99 3.60
N THR A 52 -11.50 2.45 2.83
CA THR A 52 -11.67 3.54 1.86
C THR A 52 -12.62 3.13 0.74
N ASP A 53 -12.47 1.93 0.19
CA ASP A 53 -13.34 1.43 -0.88
C ASP A 53 -14.76 1.20 -0.39
N LEU A 54 -14.97 0.68 0.83
CA LEU A 54 -16.31 0.59 1.43
C LEU A 54 -16.97 1.96 1.49
N HIS A 55 -16.24 2.99 1.93
CA HIS A 55 -16.76 4.35 1.98
C HIS A 55 -17.10 4.90 0.59
N ASN A 56 -16.22 4.65 -0.40
CA ASN A 56 -16.45 5.04 -1.79
C ASN A 56 -17.69 4.36 -2.37
N VAL A 57 -17.78 3.02 -2.24
CA VAL A 57 -18.93 2.23 -2.72
C VAL A 57 -20.22 2.68 -2.06
N THR A 58 -20.21 2.99 -0.75
CA THR A 58 -21.39 3.52 -0.04
C THR A 58 -21.82 4.87 -0.60
N THR A 59 -20.86 5.77 -0.85
CA THR A 59 -21.12 7.10 -1.41
C THR A 59 -21.72 7.01 -2.80
N VAL A 60 -21.12 6.22 -3.70
CA VAL A 60 -21.65 6.06 -5.07
C VAL A 60 -22.98 5.34 -5.09
N THR A 61 -23.22 4.38 -4.19
CA THR A 61 -24.51 3.70 -4.06
C THR A 61 -25.62 4.68 -3.68
N SER A 62 -25.32 5.62 -2.78
CA SER A 62 -26.27 6.66 -2.43
C SER A 62 -26.57 7.56 -3.64
N ALA A 63 -25.55 7.96 -4.41
CA ALA A 63 -25.71 8.76 -5.62
C ALA A 63 -26.54 8.04 -6.70
N TYR A 64 -26.21 6.77 -6.97
CA TYR A 64 -26.96 5.91 -7.89
C TYR A 64 -28.45 5.88 -7.53
N ARG A 65 -28.76 5.72 -6.24
CA ARG A 65 -30.14 5.68 -5.77
C ARG A 65 -30.86 7.03 -5.90
N TRP A 66 -30.15 8.15 -5.77
CA TRP A 66 -30.74 9.47 -6.01
C TRP A 66 -31.10 9.70 -7.48
N GLU A 67 -30.34 9.14 -8.41
CA GLU A 67 -30.50 9.37 -9.85
C GLU A 67 -31.39 8.32 -10.52
N GLU A 68 -31.16 7.03 -10.25
CA GLU A 68 -31.89 5.91 -10.85
C GLU A 68 -33.14 5.49 -10.04
N GLY A 69 -33.25 5.95 -8.79
CA GLY A 69 -34.40 5.67 -7.93
C GLY A 69 -34.47 4.24 -7.39
N SER A 70 -33.47 3.41 -7.65
CA SER A 70 -33.34 2.03 -7.14
C SER A 70 -31.95 1.80 -6.53
N CYS A 71 -31.80 0.79 -5.67
CA CYS A 71 -30.49 0.37 -5.22
C CYS A 71 -29.83 -0.53 -6.28
N PRO A 72 -28.49 -0.44 -6.47
CA PRO A 72 -27.78 -1.36 -7.34
C PRO A 72 -27.87 -2.79 -6.80
N THR A 73 -27.84 -3.78 -7.70
CA THR A 73 -27.89 -5.20 -7.33
C THR A 73 -26.50 -5.84 -7.33
N SER A 74 -25.58 -5.30 -8.13
CA SER A 74 -24.17 -5.67 -8.14
C SER A 74 -23.27 -4.45 -8.33
N VAL A 75 -21.96 -4.67 -8.18
CA VAL A 75 -20.94 -3.66 -8.50
C VAL A 75 -20.95 -3.32 -9.99
N ASP A 76 -21.30 -4.26 -10.86
CA ASP A 76 -21.39 -4.03 -12.30
C ASP A 76 -22.40 -2.94 -12.66
N ASP A 77 -23.52 -2.84 -11.92
CA ASP A 77 -24.51 -1.79 -12.14
C ASP A 77 -23.89 -0.41 -11.93
N LEU A 78 -23.02 -0.26 -10.92
CA LEU A 78 -22.30 0.97 -10.62
C LEU A 78 -21.23 1.29 -11.67
N ILE A 79 -20.57 0.27 -12.23
CA ILE A 79 -19.56 0.45 -13.29
C ILE A 79 -20.25 0.84 -14.61
N ASN A 80 -21.31 0.12 -14.98
CA ASN A 80 -22.04 0.36 -16.23
C ASN A 80 -22.76 1.72 -16.24
N ALA A 81 -23.25 2.16 -15.08
CA ALA A 81 -23.82 3.49 -14.90
C ALA A 81 -22.75 4.60 -14.76
N GLY A 82 -21.45 4.24 -14.72
CA GLY A 82 -20.34 5.19 -14.75
C GLY A 82 -19.98 5.82 -13.40
N TYR A 83 -20.48 5.27 -12.29
CA TYR A 83 -20.14 5.73 -10.95
C TYR A 83 -18.81 5.17 -10.43
N LEU A 84 -18.43 3.98 -10.88
CA LEU A 84 -17.14 3.35 -10.60
C LEU A 84 -16.35 3.17 -11.89
N THR A 85 -15.06 3.48 -11.85
CA THR A 85 -14.15 3.29 -12.99
C THR A 85 -13.51 1.91 -12.99
N GLU A 86 -13.34 1.32 -11.80
CA GLU A 86 -12.70 0.03 -11.59
C GLU A 86 -13.45 -0.75 -10.52
N GLU A 87 -13.24 -2.07 -10.49
CA GLU A 87 -13.81 -2.93 -9.45
C GLU A 87 -13.09 -2.67 -8.12
N PRO A 88 -13.82 -2.33 -7.03
CA PRO A 88 -13.24 -2.06 -5.72
C PRO A 88 -12.66 -3.33 -5.08
N LEU A 89 -11.75 -3.14 -4.13
CA LEU A 89 -11.10 -4.25 -3.43
C LEU A 89 -12.10 -4.97 -2.52
N GLY A 90 -12.32 -6.26 -2.80
CA GLY A 90 -13.17 -7.14 -1.99
C GLY A 90 -14.55 -7.37 -2.59
N ALA A 91 -15.38 -8.13 -1.87
CA ALA A 91 -16.73 -8.46 -2.32
C ALA A 91 -17.76 -7.58 -1.59
N TYR A 92 -18.70 -7.01 -2.34
CA TYR A 92 -19.75 -6.14 -1.82
C TYR A 92 -21.13 -6.72 -2.11
N THR A 93 -22.04 -6.54 -1.16
CA THR A 93 -23.47 -6.86 -1.33
C THR A 93 -24.29 -5.62 -1.05
N PHE A 94 -25.41 -5.51 -1.76
CA PHE A 94 -26.31 -4.38 -1.71
C PHE A 94 -27.68 -4.87 -1.25
N SER A 95 -28.26 -4.19 -0.26
CA SER A 95 -29.61 -4.48 0.23
C SER A 95 -30.37 -3.17 0.44
N GLU A 96 -31.67 -3.22 0.25
CA GLU A 96 -32.56 -2.11 0.63
C GLU A 96 -33.11 -2.34 2.04
N ASN A 97 -33.07 -1.32 2.91
CA ASN A 97 -33.67 -1.40 4.23
C ASN A 97 -35.15 -0.97 4.21
N ALA A 98 -35.86 -1.14 5.33
CA ALA A 98 -37.29 -0.79 5.43
C ALA A 98 -37.58 0.73 5.33
N ALA A 99 -36.57 1.58 5.54
CA ALA A 99 -36.65 3.03 5.31
C ALA A 99 -36.38 3.40 3.84
N GLY A 100 -36.18 2.39 3.00
CA GLY A 100 -35.77 2.51 1.63
C GLY A 100 -34.26 2.54 1.47
N GLU A 101 -33.43 2.97 2.43
CA GLU A 101 -32.00 3.27 2.19
C GLU A 101 -31.18 2.08 1.65
N CYS A 102 -30.21 2.37 0.77
CA CYS A 102 -29.30 1.36 0.25
C CYS A 102 -28.19 1.09 1.27
N VAL A 103 -28.11 -0.16 1.72
CA VAL A 103 -27.10 -0.65 2.65
C VAL A 103 -26.05 -1.42 1.85
N VAL A 104 -24.81 -0.94 1.93
CA VAL A 104 -23.64 -1.62 1.36
C VAL A 104 -22.97 -2.44 2.46
N THR A 105 -22.75 -3.73 2.21
CA THR A 105 -22.03 -4.62 3.13
C THR A 105 -20.83 -5.24 2.43
N GLN A 106 -19.63 -4.98 2.94
CA GLN A 106 -18.42 -5.67 2.50
C GLN A 106 -18.39 -7.09 3.11
N THR A 107 -18.39 -8.10 2.24
CA THR A 107 -18.43 -9.52 2.63
C THR A 107 -17.03 -10.11 2.75
N SER A 108 -16.07 -9.59 1.99
CA SER A 108 -14.67 -9.93 2.11
C SER A 108 -13.80 -8.74 1.78
N CYS A 109 -12.69 -8.62 2.49
CA CYS A 109 -11.54 -7.82 2.11
C CYS A 109 -10.37 -8.80 1.99
N PRO A 110 -9.58 -8.78 0.90
CA PRO A 110 -8.36 -9.58 0.85
C PRO A 110 -7.44 -9.13 2.00
N ALA A 111 -7.28 -10.01 2.98
CA ALA A 111 -6.23 -9.91 3.97
C ALA A 111 -5.10 -10.85 3.54
N HIS A 112 -3.88 -10.34 3.45
CA HIS A 112 -2.70 -11.21 3.40
C HIS A 112 -2.62 -12.17 4.58
#